data_AF-A0A2N3NAA5-F1
#
_entry.id   AF-A0A2N3NAA5-F1
#
_cell.length_a   1.000
_cell.length_b   1.000
_cell.length_c   1.000
_cell.angle_alpha   90.00
_cell.angle_beta   90.00
_cell.angle_gamma   90.00
#
_symmetry.space_group_name_H-M   'P 1'
#
loop_
_entity.id
_entity.type
_entity.pdbx_description
1 polymer ?
#
loop_
_entity_poly.entity_id
_entity_poly.type
_entity_poly.pdbx_seq_one_letter_code
_entity_poly.pdbx_strand_id
1 'polypeptide(L)' 'MKITTLATLAVTLCTSFASAGMVLIPVFPDQTVQKQSGDCPYGVVTPIGCAPGRPALN' A
#
# COMPACT_ATOMS: atom_id res chain seq x y z
N MET A 1 -27.19 13.67 -23.44
CA MET A 1 -25.99 14.50 -23.11
C MET A 1 -25.54 14.43 -21.65
N LYS A 2 -26.39 14.10 -20.66
CA LYS A 2 -26.00 14.01 -19.24
C LYS A 2 -25.22 12.74 -18.86
N ILE A 3 -25.43 11.65 -19.58
CA ILE A 3 -24.81 10.33 -19.30
C ILE A 3 -23.36 10.29 -19.80
N THR A 4 -23.10 10.93 -20.94
CA THR A 4 -21.78 11.00 -21.56
C THR A 4 -20.78 11.74 -20.68
N THR A 5 -21.17 12.86 -20.06
CA THR A 5 -20.30 13.65 -19.18
C THR A 5 -19.95 12.92 -17.89
N LEU A 6 -20.90 12.20 -17.29
CA LEU A 6 -20.64 11.35 -16.11
C LEU A 6 -19.68 10.20 -16.44
N ALA A 7 -19.88 9.54 -17.58
CA ALA A 7 -18.99 8.47 -18.03
C ALA A 7 -17.57 8.99 -18.31
N THR A 8 -17.42 10.14 -18.96
CA THR A 8 -16.11 10.76 -19.20
C THR A 8 -15.40 11.09 -17.89
N LEU A 9 -16.10 11.68 -16.91
CA LEU A 9 -15.49 12.02 -15.62
C LEU A 9 -15.00 10.77 -14.87
N ALA A 10 -15.80 9.71 -14.86
CA ALA A 10 -15.43 8.45 -14.21
C ALA A 10 -14.19 7.81 -14.87
N VAL A 11 -14.14 7.80 -16.20
CA VAL A 11 -12.98 7.26 -16.95
C VAL A 11 -11.71 8.07 -16.65
N THR A 12 -11.80 9.40 -16.65
CA THR A 12 -10.64 10.27 -16.34
C THR A 12 -10.11 10.05 -14.92
N LEU A 13 -11.00 9.85 -13.93
CA LEU A 13 -10.60 9.58 -12.54
C LEU A 13 -9.91 8.22 -12.40
N CYS A 14 -10.46 7.18 -13.04
CA CYS A 14 -9.86 5.84 -13.01
C CYS A 14 -8.48 5.80 -13.68
N THR A 15 -8.29 6.51 -14.80
CA THR A 15 -6.98 6.57 -15.46
C THR A 15 -5.91 7.23 -14.60
N SER A 16 -6.26 8.26 -13.80
CA SER A 16 -5.31 8.94 -12.91
C SER A 16 -4.80 8.04 -11.78
N PHE A 17 -5.67 7.14 -11.26
CA PHE A 17 -5.27 6.16 -10.25
C PHE A 17 -4.47 4.99 -10.85
N ALA A 18 -4.74 4.59 -12.09
CA ALA A 18 -3.99 3.53 -12.76
C ALA A 18 -2.51 3.91 -12.99
N SER A 19 -2.20 5.20 -13.14
CA SER A 19 -0.83 5.71 -13.24
C SER A 19 -0.14 5.97 -11.90
N ALA A 20 -0.84 5.83 -10.77
CA ALA A 20 -0.23 5.95 -9.45
C ALA A 20 0.55 4.66 -9.15
N GLY A 21 1.84 4.66 -9.46
CA GLY A 21 2.74 3.57 -9.10
C GLY A 21 2.79 3.42 -7.58
N MET A 22 2.28 2.30 -7.06
CA MET A 22 2.49 1.95 -5.66
C MET A 22 3.93 1.45 -5.51
N VAL A 23 4.78 2.26 -4.85
CA VAL A 23 6.11 1.80 -4.43
C VAL A 23 5.92 0.88 -3.23
N LEU A 24 6.06 -0.43 -3.46
CA LEU A 24 6.15 -1.39 -2.37
C LEU A 24 7.54 -1.31 -1.77
N ILE A 25 7.69 -0.55 -0.69
CA ILE A 25 8.94 -0.48 0.06
C ILE A 25 9.10 -1.83 0.80
N PRO A 26 10.16 -2.62 0.51
CA PRO A 26 10.43 -3.84 1.25
C PRO A 26 10.83 -3.49 2.69
N VAL A 27 10.45 -4.34 3.64
CA VAL A 27 10.91 -4.25 5.02
C VAL A 27 12.06 -5.23 5.19
N PHE A 28 13.22 -4.71 5.59
CA PHE A 28 14.38 -5.54 5.90
C PHE A 28 14.40 -5.94 7.38
N PRO A 29 15.05 -7.05 7.76
CA PRO A 29 15.08 -7.52 9.14
C PRO A 29 15.62 -6.49 10.15
N ASP A 30 16.61 -5.70 9.75
CA ASP A 30 17.20 -4.62 10.57
C ASP A 30 16.25 -3.45 10.80
N GLN A 31 15.20 -3.34 9.99
CA GLN A 31 14.16 -2.31 10.09
C GLN A 31 12.96 -2.77 10.92
N THR A 32 13.00 -4.00 11.46
CA THR A 32 11.96 -4.52 12.33
C THR A 32 12.31 -4.29 13.80
N VAL A 33 11.30 -3.95 14.59
CA VAL A 33 11.42 -3.87 16.05
C VAL A 33 10.66 -5.02 16.71
N GLN A 34 10.94 -5.26 17.99
CA GLN A 34 10.28 -6.31 18.74
C GLN A 34 8.77 -6.07 18.80
N LYS A 35 8.00 -7.10 18.44
CA LYS A 35 6.54 -7.08 18.40
C LYS A 35 5.96 -7.31 19.79
N GLN A 36 5.06 -6.44 20.24
CA GLN A 36 4.29 -6.64 21.47
C GLN A 36 2.92 -7.28 21.20
N SER A 37 2.24 -7.71 22.26
CA SER A 37 0.87 -8.24 22.17
C SER A 37 -0.08 -7.13 21.69
N GLY A 38 -0.83 -7.41 20.63
CA GLY A 38 -1.72 -6.43 19.99
C GLY A 38 -1.12 -5.71 18.78
N ASP A 39 0.20 -5.76 18.57
CA ASP A 39 0.82 -5.14 17.42
C ASP A 39 0.54 -5.91 16.13
N CYS A 40 0.32 -5.16 15.04
CA CYS A 40 0.34 -5.59 13.63
C CYS A 40 0.03 -7.09 13.42
N PRO A 41 -1.25 -7.54 13.55
CA PRO A 41 -1.61 -8.95 13.67
C PRO A 41 -1.20 -9.83 12.48
N TYR A 42 -1.02 -9.22 11.31
CA TYR A 42 -0.65 -9.90 10.06
C TYR A 42 0.63 -9.31 9.44
N GLY A 43 1.48 -8.67 10.25
CA GLY A 43 2.64 -7.94 9.73
C GLY A 43 3.78 -7.83 10.73
N VAL A 44 4.74 -6.98 10.36
CA VAL A 44 5.91 -6.66 11.17
C VAL A 44 5.79 -5.24 11.71
N VAL A 45 6.35 -5.03 12.89
CA VAL A 45 6.44 -3.70 13.49
C VAL A 45 7.74 -3.06 13.02
N THR A 46 7.64 -1.87 12.46
CA THR A 46 8.77 -1.01 12.11
C THR A 46 8.70 0.26 12.96
N PRO A 47 9.78 1.05 13.07
CA PRO A 47 9.74 2.34 13.77
C PRO A 47 8.70 3.32 13.19
N ILE A 48 8.29 3.13 11.94
CA ILE A 48 7.33 3.98 11.23
C ILE A 48 5.89 3.45 11.42
N GLY A 49 5.72 2.24 11.96
CA GLY A 49 4.43 1.59 12.20
C GLY A 49 4.36 0.16 11.64
N CYS A 50 3.14 -0.29 11.33
CA CYS A 50 2.91 -1.62 10.77
C CYS A 50 3.26 -1.69 9.29
N ALA A 51 3.94 -2.76 8.90
CA ALA A 51 4.26 -3.02 7.51
C ALA A 51 3.99 -4.50 7.14
N PRO A 52 3.72 -4.80 5.86
CA PRO A 52 3.58 -6.17 5.41
C PRO A 52 4.93 -6.89 5.52
N GLY A 53 5.00 -7.94 6.33
CA GLY A 53 6.16 -8.83 6.38
C GLY A 53 6.18 -9.70 5.14
N ARG A 54 6.89 -9.25 4.09
CA ARG A 54 7.13 -10.08 2.91
C ARG A 54 8.49 -10.76 3.04
N PRO A 55 8.64 -12.04 2.67
CA PRO A 55 9.97 -12.61 2.53
C PRO A 55 10.75 -11.75 1.53
N ALA A 56 11.99 -11.41 1.85
CA ALA A 56 12.87 -10.74 0.90
C ALA A 56 12.91 -11.60 -0.37
N LEU A 57 12.47 -11.04 -1.50
CA LEU A 57 12.70 -11.64 -2.80
C LEU A 57 14.21 -11.57 -3.04
N ASN A 58 14.88 -12.72 -2.88
CA ASN A 58 16.29 -12.90 -3.19
C ASN A 58 16.51 -12.85 -4.70
#